data_AF-A0A1S8L3D9-F1
#
_entry.id   AF-A0A1S8L3D9-F1
#
_cell.length_a   1.000
_cell.length_b   1.000
_cell.length_c   1.000
_cell.angle_alpha   90.00
_cell.angle_beta   90.00
_cell.angle_gamma   90.00
#
_symmetry.space_group_name_H-M   'P 1'
#
loop_
_entity.id
_entity.type
_entity.pdbx_description
1 polymer ?
#
loop_
_entity_poly.entity_id
_entity_poly.type
_entity_poly.pdbx_seq_one_letter_code
_entity_poly.pdbx_strand_id
1 'polypeptide(L)' 'MIQVKEISNEVAVECSLNNWLKENKNTEIIDIKYSADLYSSNVLIIYKVEDK' A
#
# COMPACT_ATOMS: atom_id res chain seq x y z
N MET A 1 -14.01 8.23 -4.72
CA MET A 1 -13.40 7.35 -5.76
C MET A 1 -12.55 6.21 -5.16
N ILE A 2 -12.50 5.00 -5.75
CA ILE A 2 -11.54 3.93 -5.35
C ILE A 2 -10.18 4.18 -6.03
N GLN A 3 -9.10 4.06 -5.29
CA GLN A 3 -7.72 4.24 -5.73
C GLN A 3 -6.86 3.03 -5.34
N VAL A 4 -5.74 2.83 -6.06
CA VAL A 4 -4.78 1.75 -5.81
C VAL A 4 -3.37 2.32 -5.76
N LYS A 5 -2.64 2.01 -4.69
CA LYS A 5 -1.21 2.32 -4.55
C LYS A 5 -0.41 1.03 -4.60
N GLU A 6 0.50 0.94 -5.57
CA GLU A 6 1.47 -0.14 -5.65
C GLU A 6 2.80 0.28 -5.01
N ILE A 7 3.40 -0.66 -4.27
CA ILE A 7 4.72 -0.56 -3.66
C ILE A 7 5.48 -1.83 -4.04
N SER A 8 6.43 -1.73 -4.95
CA SER A 8 7.35 -2.79 -5.33
C SER A 8 8.75 -2.46 -4.84
N ASN A 9 9.32 -3.27 -3.94
CA ASN A 9 10.69 -3.03 -3.43
C ASN A 9 11.39 -4.36 -3.08
N GLU A 10 12.63 -4.50 -3.55
CA GLU A 10 13.46 -5.70 -3.37
C GLU A 10 13.90 -5.92 -1.90
N VAL A 11 13.97 -4.88 -1.06
CA VAL A 11 14.62 -5.01 0.26
C VAL A 11 13.78 -4.54 1.45
N ALA A 12 12.71 -3.75 1.26
CA ALA A 12 11.96 -3.22 2.42
C ALA A 12 10.50 -2.79 2.13
N VAL A 13 9.70 -3.65 1.49
CA VAL A 13 8.28 -3.30 1.20
C VAL A 13 7.49 -2.97 2.47
N GLU A 14 7.81 -3.60 3.60
CA GLU A 14 7.18 -3.35 4.90
C GLU A 14 7.43 -1.91 5.39
N CYS A 15 8.67 -1.42 5.31
CA CYS A 15 9.00 -0.05 5.69
C CYS A 15 8.26 0.96 4.82
N SER A 16 8.21 0.73 3.51
CA SER A 16 7.50 1.59 2.56
C SER A 16 5.99 1.58 2.81
N LEU A 17 5.40 0.42 3.08
CA LEU A 17 3.99 0.29 3.47
C LEU A 17 3.72 1.08 4.76
N ASN A 18 4.51 0.86 5.81
CA ASN A 18 4.34 1.53 7.10
C ASN A 18 4.46 3.05 6.99
N ASN A 19 5.38 3.55 6.17
CA ASN A 19 5.50 4.99 5.93
C ASN A 19 4.26 5.54 5.21
N TRP A 20 3.77 4.84 4.17
CA TRP A 20 2.57 5.24 3.46
C TRP A 20 1.34 5.28 4.38
N LEU A 21 1.15 4.27 5.24
CA LEU A 21 0.06 4.25 6.22
C LEU A 21 0.14 5.41 7.22
N LYS A 22 1.35 5.79 7.65
CA LYS A 22 1.57 6.93 8.55
C LYS A 22 1.26 8.27 7.90
N GLU A 23 1.50 8.41 6.60
CA GLU A 23 1.18 9.62 5.84
C GLU A 23 -0.32 9.72 5.53
N ASN A 24 -1.00 8.57 5.40
CA ASN A 24 -2.39 8.46 4.95
C ASN A 24 -3.35 7.97 6.06
N LYS A 25 -3.12 8.33 7.32
CA LYS A 25 -3.85 7.81 8.50
C LYS A 25 -5.37 7.97 8.46
N ASN A 26 -5.88 8.98 7.75
CA ASN A 26 -7.30 9.27 7.65
C ASN A 26 -7.95 8.66 6.40
N THR A 27 -7.19 7.87 5.64
CA THR A 27 -7.66 7.22 4.42
C THR A 27 -8.40 5.94 4.78
N GLU A 28 -9.61 5.76 4.24
CA GLU A 28 -10.35 4.51 4.39
C GLU A 28 -9.70 3.43 3.52
N ILE A 29 -9.02 2.47 4.15
CA ILE A 29 -8.45 1.32 3.46
C ILE A 29 -9.52 0.27 3.23
N ILE A 30 -9.67 -0.14 1.97
CA ILE A 30 -10.57 -1.21 1.56
C ILE A 30 -9.86 -2.56 1.74
N ASP A 31 -8.62 -2.67 1.26
CA ASP A 31 -7.87 -3.93 1.27
C ASP A 31 -6.36 -3.68 1.08
N ILE A 32 -5.55 -4.64 1.52
CA ILE A 32 -4.10 -4.66 1.29
C ILE A 32 -3.73 -6.06 0.79
N LYS A 33 -3.22 -6.14 -0.43
CA LYS A 33 -2.69 -7.38 -1.00
C LYS A 33 -1.18 -7.37 -0.91
N TYR A 34 -0.63 -8.44 -0.36
CA TYR A 34 0.81 -8.67 -0.28
C TYR A 34 1.17 -9.88 -1.14
N SER A 35 2.25 -9.76 -1.91
CA SER A 35 2.85 -10.86 -2.65
C SER A 35 4.36 -10.81 -2.50
N ALA A 36 4.98 -11.97 -2.27
CA ALA A 36 6.42 -12.09 -2.22
C ALA A 36 6.88 -13.39 -2.85
N ASP A 37 8.07 -13.35 -3.43
CA ASP A 37 8.80 -14.50 -3.94
C ASP A 37 10.24 -14.50 -3.39
N LEU A 38 11.08 -15.37 -3.95
CA LEU A 38 12.49 -15.51 -3.55
C LEU A 38 13.34 -14.24 -3.77
N TYR A 39 12.89 -13.32 -4.62
CA TYR A 39 13.67 -12.18 -5.09
C TYR A 39 13.01 -10.83 -4.80
N SER A 40 11.72 -10.80 -4.52
CA SER A 40 10.96 -9.57 -4.43
C SER A 40 9.76 -9.65 -3.50
N SER A 41 9.31 -8.47 -3.06
CA SER A 41 8.08 -8.31 -2.31
C SER A 41 7.33 -7.07 -2.78
N ASN A 42 6.01 -7.20 -2.91
CA ASN A 42 5.13 -6.21 -3.48
C ASN A 42 3.88 -6.07 -2.62
N VAL A 43 3.36 -4.85 -2.52
CA VAL A 43 2.10 -4.54 -1.85
C VAL A 43 1.21 -3.69 -2.74
N LEU A 44 -0.06 -4.05 -2.82
CA LEU A 44 -1.13 -3.23 -3.38
C LEU A 44 -2.03 -2.76 -2.23
N ILE A 45 -2.18 -1.45 -2.09
CA ILE A 45 -3.07 -0.82 -1.12
C ILE A 45 -4.28 -0.30 -1.89
N ILE A 46 -5.47 -0.79 -1.58
CA ILE A 46 -6.73 -0.39 -2.21
C ILE A 46 -7.48 0.46 -1.19
N TYR A 47 -7.85 1.68 -1.56
CA TYR A 47 -8.41 2.65 -0.63
C TYR A 47 -9.45 3.57 -1.27
N LYS A 48 -10.30 4.20 -0.45
CA LYS A 48 -11.22 5.25 -0.89
C LYS A 48 -10.60 6.63 -0.70
N VAL A 49 -10.76 7.46 -1.71
CA VAL A 49 -10.57 8.92 -1.61
C VAL A 49 -11.95 9.55 -1.61
N GLU A 50 -12.23 10.37 -0.60
CA GLU A 50 -13.42 11.22 -0.60
C GLU A 50 -13.22 12.31 -1.65
N ASP A 51 -14.16 12.41 -2.58
CA ASP A 51 -14.24 13.56 -3.48
C ASP A 51 -14.69 14.76 -2.63
N LYS A 52 -13.79 15.73 -2.44
CA LYS A 52 -14.08 16.98 -1.73
C LYS A 52 -14.99 17.89 -2.54
#